data_AF-A0A355PK77-F1
#
_entry.id   AF-A0A355PK77-F1
#
_cell.length_a   1.000
_cell.length_b   1.000
_cell.length_c   1.000
_cell.angle_alpha   90.00
_cell.angle_beta   90.00
_cell.angle_gamma   90.00
#
_symmetry.space_group_name_H-M   'P 1'
#
loop_
_entity.id
_entity.type
_entity.pdbx_description
1 polymer ?
#
loop_
_entity_poly.entity_id
_entity_poly.type
_entity_poly.pdbx_seq_one_letter_code
_entity_poly.pdbx_strand_id
1 'polypeptide(L)'
;MKDEQHKKSTPKDFFLNLGAIVAIYVSVISFLNLLFTTLDSILPDSADYYYDSYASMRLAVACLVIAFPLFMLLSRMLNKDIKKNPEKENLGVRKWLTYLTLFVTGIAMAVDLIWLINNFLSGEITLRFSLKALSVLVTSLLVFGYYITKIRGEGPKYEKLFAWTSVTLVIAAISFGFYVMGSPFTQRLRNIDEKKIQDLQSVQSQIVNYWQQKEFLPENLQDLNDPISGYVVPKDTDKNVDYVYKIMGMTSFQLCANFNITNEYKNRQPTPTAYYPGTSAKNETWAHPAGEYCFDRTIDPALYPHPLKGVKLEPFQ
;
A
#
# COMPACT_ATOMS: atom_id res chain seq x y z
N MET A 1 -45.91 -31.75 23.86
CA MET A 1 -45.31 -30.72 22.99
C MET A 1 -45.16 -29.46 23.83
N LYS A 2 -43.95 -29.13 24.27
CA LYS A 2 -43.67 -27.86 24.94
C LYS A 2 -43.47 -26.84 23.84
N ASP A 3 -44.34 -25.84 23.78
CA ASP A 3 -44.17 -24.69 22.90
C ASP A 3 -42.80 -24.06 23.19
N GLU A 4 -41.86 -24.19 22.25
CA GLU A 4 -40.68 -23.35 22.23
C GLU A 4 -41.16 -21.91 22.02
N GLN A 5 -41.33 -21.17 23.11
CA GLN A 5 -41.51 -19.73 23.05
C GLN A 5 -40.27 -19.13 22.39
N HIS A 6 -40.32 -18.98 21.06
CA HIS A 6 -39.37 -18.18 20.30
C HIS A 6 -39.48 -16.73 20.78
N LYS A 7 -38.71 -16.39 21.82
CA LYS A 7 -38.55 -15.01 22.28
C LYS A 7 -38.00 -14.22 21.09
N LYS A 8 -38.83 -13.30 20.58
CA LYS A 8 -38.51 -12.50 19.39
C LYS A 8 -37.22 -11.73 19.63
N SER A 9 -36.29 -11.82 18.68
CA SER A 9 -35.02 -11.09 18.73
C SER A 9 -35.29 -9.59 18.86
N THR A 10 -34.71 -8.96 19.88
CA THR A 10 -34.79 -7.50 20.03
C THR A 10 -33.89 -6.85 18.96
N PRO A 11 -34.22 -5.65 18.44
CA PRO A 11 -33.36 -4.95 17.48
C PRO A 11 -31.91 -4.81 17.96
N LYS A 12 -31.71 -4.56 19.27
CA LYS A 12 -30.39 -4.54 19.90
C LYS A 12 -29.62 -5.85 19.69
N ASP A 13 -30.25 -7.00 19.90
CA ASP A 13 -29.59 -8.30 19.76
C ASP A 13 -29.24 -8.58 18.29
N PHE A 14 -30.08 -8.15 17.35
CA PHE A 14 -29.79 -8.24 15.92
C PHE A 14 -28.55 -7.41 15.53
N PHE A 15 -28.55 -6.10 15.84
CA PHE A 15 -27.44 -5.21 15.48
C PHE A 15 -26.14 -5.57 16.19
N LEU A 16 -26.20 -6.09 17.42
CA LEU A 16 -25.02 -6.54 18.15
C LEU A 16 -24.37 -7.77 17.49
N ASN A 17 -25.17 -8.76 17.07
CA ASN A 17 -24.67 -9.93 16.34
C ASN A 17 -24.15 -9.55 14.95
N LEU A 18 -24.88 -8.70 14.23
CA LEU A 18 -24.49 -8.21 12.91
C LEU A 18 -23.17 -7.44 12.99
N GLY A 19 -23.05 -6.51 13.94
CA GLY A 19 -21.83 -5.73 14.16
C GLY A 19 -20.63 -6.60 14.49
N ALA A 20 -20.80 -7.67 15.29
CA ALA A 20 -19.73 -8.61 15.56
C ALA A 20 -19.28 -9.36 14.30
N ILE A 21 -20.20 -9.74 13.41
CA ILE A 21 -19.88 -10.43 12.15
C ILE A 21 -19.21 -9.52 11.15
N VAL A 22 -19.69 -8.28 11.01
CA VAL A 22 -19.04 -7.30 10.15
C VAL A 22 -17.63 -7.03 10.67
N ALA A 23 -17.45 -6.86 11.98
CA ALA A 23 -16.14 -6.61 12.57
C ALA A 23 -15.15 -7.78 12.36
N ILE A 24 -15.58 -9.04 12.49
CA ILE A 24 -14.68 -10.18 12.21
C ILE A 24 -14.34 -10.27 10.72
N TYR A 25 -15.28 -10.04 9.81
CA TYR A 25 -15.00 -10.07 8.37
C TYR A 25 -14.04 -8.96 7.96
N VAL A 26 -14.26 -7.73 8.41
CA VAL A 26 -13.33 -6.62 8.15
C VAL A 26 -11.95 -6.95 8.73
N SER A 27 -11.88 -7.54 9.92
CA SER A 27 -10.61 -7.95 10.54
C SER A 27 -9.88 -9.02 9.71
N VAL A 28 -10.58 -10.08 9.28
CA VAL A 28 -10.01 -11.17 8.48
C VAL A 28 -9.54 -10.68 7.12
N ILE A 29 -10.36 -9.90 6.42
CA ILE A 29 -10.01 -9.33 5.11
C ILE A 29 -8.77 -8.43 5.24
N SER A 30 -8.75 -7.56 6.26
CA SER A 30 -7.63 -6.67 6.50
C SER A 30 -6.36 -7.43 6.90
N PHE A 31 -6.49 -8.49 7.69
CA PHE A 31 -5.38 -9.40 8.03
C PHE A 31 -4.77 -10.05 6.80
N LEU A 32 -5.60 -10.65 5.95
CA LEU A 32 -5.14 -11.29 4.71
C LEU A 32 -4.52 -10.28 3.75
N ASN A 33 -5.12 -9.10 3.59
CA ASN A 33 -4.56 -8.02 2.76
C ASN A 33 -3.19 -7.56 3.27
N LEU A 34 -3.01 -7.43 4.59
CA LEU A 34 -1.72 -7.07 5.17
C LEU A 34 -0.67 -8.16 4.89
N LEU A 35 -1.02 -9.43 5.07
CA LEU A 35 -0.11 -10.54 4.74
C LEU A 35 0.26 -10.54 3.25
N PHE A 36 -0.73 -10.39 2.37
CA PHE A 36 -0.52 -10.44 0.92
C PHE A 36 0.37 -9.30 0.45
N THR A 37 0.03 -8.06 0.82
CA THR A 37 0.85 -6.88 0.45
C THR A 37 2.28 -7.01 0.98
N THR A 38 2.45 -7.55 2.19
CA THR A 38 3.79 -7.78 2.76
C THR A 38 4.56 -8.85 1.97
N LEU A 39 3.92 -9.97 1.64
CA LEU A 39 4.52 -11.00 0.79
C LEU A 39 4.91 -10.45 -0.59
N ASP A 40 4.08 -9.58 -1.16
CA ASP A 40 4.31 -8.95 -2.47
C ASP A 40 5.53 -8.04 -2.47
N SER A 41 5.77 -7.36 -1.34
CA SER A 41 6.93 -6.49 -1.19
C SER A 41 8.26 -7.24 -0.98
N ILE A 42 8.22 -8.44 -0.38
CA ILE A 42 9.42 -9.26 -0.12
C ILE A 42 9.75 -10.16 -1.31
N LEU A 43 8.73 -10.65 -2.01
CA LEU A 43 8.82 -11.56 -3.14
C LEU A 43 8.23 -10.91 -4.41
N PRO A 44 8.84 -9.83 -4.93
CA PRO A 44 8.34 -9.17 -6.13
C PRO A 44 8.42 -10.11 -7.34
N ASP A 45 7.35 -10.12 -8.14
CA ASP A 45 7.31 -10.84 -9.40
C ASP A 45 7.63 -9.88 -10.56
N SER A 46 8.39 -10.36 -11.53
CA SER A 46 8.79 -9.61 -12.73
C SER A 46 7.61 -9.19 -13.62
N ALA A 47 6.46 -9.88 -13.51
CA ALA A 47 5.26 -9.61 -14.30
C ALA A 47 4.30 -8.59 -13.64
N ASP A 48 4.53 -8.18 -12.40
CA ASP A 48 3.60 -7.28 -11.69
C ASP A 48 3.85 -5.80 -12.06
N TYR A 49 2.80 -5.17 -12.61
CA TYR A 49 2.75 -3.72 -12.76
C TYR A 49 2.65 -3.06 -11.37
N TYR A 50 3.45 -2.02 -11.14
CA TYR A 50 3.61 -1.37 -9.83
C TYR A 50 2.27 -0.99 -9.19
N TYR A 51 1.90 -1.71 -8.13
CA TYR A 51 0.78 -1.36 -7.26
C TYR A 51 1.33 -0.55 -6.07
N ASP A 52 0.66 0.54 -5.68
CA ASP A 52 1.01 1.31 -4.47
C ASP A 52 0.70 0.47 -3.22
N SER A 53 1.60 -0.48 -2.95
CA SER A 53 1.46 -1.49 -1.90
C SER A 53 1.44 -0.85 -0.51
N TYR A 54 2.05 0.33 -0.34
CA TYR A 54 2.11 1.04 0.93
C TYR A 54 0.76 1.62 1.35
N ALA A 55 -0.04 2.15 0.41
CA ALA A 55 -1.38 2.65 0.72
C ALA A 55 -2.31 1.52 1.20
N SER A 56 -2.27 0.36 0.53
CA SER A 56 -3.07 -0.80 0.91
C SER A 56 -2.64 -1.40 2.25
N MET A 57 -1.33 -1.47 2.53
CA MET A 57 -0.82 -1.86 3.85
C MET A 57 -1.33 -0.92 4.95
N ARG A 58 -1.28 0.40 4.72
CA ARG A 58 -1.74 1.40 5.69
C ARG A 58 -3.23 1.24 6.00
N LEU A 59 -4.06 1.04 4.97
CA LEU A 59 -5.50 0.83 5.14
C LEU A 59 -5.76 -0.46 5.93
N ALA A 60 -5.07 -1.56 5.58
CA ALA A 60 -5.21 -2.84 6.26
C ALA A 60 -4.84 -2.75 7.75
N VAL A 61 -3.74 -2.07 8.10
CA VAL A 61 -3.36 -1.81 9.50
C VAL A 61 -4.42 -0.97 10.22
N ALA A 62 -4.90 0.12 9.61
CA ALA A 62 -5.92 0.98 10.21
C ALA A 62 -7.23 0.21 10.50
N CYS A 63 -7.68 -0.59 9.53
CA CYS A 63 -8.85 -1.44 9.70
C CYS A 63 -8.64 -2.49 10.80
N LEU A 64 -7.47 -3.14 10.87
CA LEU A 64 -7.17 -4.12 11.93
C LEU A 64 -7.16 -3.50 13.33
N VAL A 65 -6.50 -2.35 13.50
CA VAL A 65 -6.38 -1.67 14.79
C VAL A 65 -7.76 -1.27 15.35
N ILE A 66 -8.75 -1.04 14.50
CA ILE A 66 -10.11 -0.66 14.92
C ILE A 66 -11.05 -1.87 14.95
N ALA A 67 -11.16 -2.63 13.86
CA ALA A 67 -12.15 -3.68 13.69
C ALA A 67 -11.88 -4.88 14.59
N PHE A 68 -10.61 -5.24 14.84
CA PHE A 68 -10.29 -6.41 15.65
C PHE A 68 -10.59 -6.20 17.14
N PRO A 69 -10.17 -5.10 17.79
CA PRO A 69 -10.61 -4.79 19.16
C PRO A 69 -12.12 -4.62 19.26
N LEU A 70 -12.77 -4.02 18.25
CA LEU A 70 -14.22 -3.90 18.20
C LEU A 70 -14.90 -5.27 18.18
N PHE A 71 -14.44 -6.21 17.34
CA PHE A 71 -14.93 -7.58 17.33
C PHE A 71 -14.79 -8.26 18.69
N MET A 72 -13.62 -8.15 19.33
CA MET A 72 -13.36 -8.72 20.64
C MET A 72 -14.29 -8.14 21.71
N LEU A 73 -14.52 -6.83 21.69
CA LEU A 73 -15.43 -6.14 22.60
C LEU A 73 -16.88 -6.60 22.39
N LEU A 74 -17.37 -6.61 21.15
CA LEU A 74 -18.72 -7.05 20.82
C LEU A 74 -18.92 -8.52 21.19
N SER A 75 -17.98 -9.39 20.85
CA SER A 75 -18.00 -10.82 21.22
C SER A 75 -18.06 -10.99 22.74
N ARG A 76 -17.30 -10.20 23.50
CA ARG A 76 -17.34 -10.22 24.97
C ARG A 76 -18.68 -9.73 25.53
N MET A 77 -19.29 -8.70 24.93
CA MET A 77 -20.62 -8.22 25.32
C MET A 77 -21.68 -9.29 25.07
N LEU A 78 -21.68 -9.90 23.88
CA LEU A 78 -22.54 -11.03 23.53
C LEU A 78 -22.41 -12.17 24.55
N ASN A 79 -21.18 -12.64 24.81
CA ASN A 79 -20.95 -13.75 25.73
C ASN A 79 -21.36 -13.42 27.18
N LYS A 80 -21.20 -12.17 27.62
CA LYS A 80 -21.69 -11.71 28.94
C LYS A 80 -23.22 -11.70 29.00
N ASP A 81 -23.90 -11.24 27.95
CA ASP A 81 -25.36 -11.18 27.90
C ASP A 81 -25.99 -12.57 27.87
N ILE A 82 -25.34 -13.54 27.20
CA ILE A 82 -25.75 -14.95 27.18
C ILE A 82 -25.57 -15.59 28.55
N LYS A 83 -24.44 -15.35 29.24
CA LYS A 83 -24.23 -15.86 30.61
C LYS A 83 -25.27 -15.37 31.60
N LYS A 84 -25.78 -14.15 31.41
CA LYS A 84 -26.87 -13.58 32.23
C LYS A 84 -28.25 -14.09 31.81
N ASN A 85 -28.45 -14.37 30.52
CA ASN A 85 -29.73 -14.80 29.96
C ASN A 85 -29.50 -16.01 29.03
N PRO A 86 -29.50 -17.25 29.55
CA PRO A 86 -29.20 -18.44 28.76
C PRO A 86 -30.19 -18.65 27.60
N GLU A 87 -31.43 -18.16 27.72
CA GLU A 87 -32.42 -18.16 26.64
C GLU A 87 -31.95 -17.45 25.36
N LYS A 88 -31.05 -16.47 25.48
CA LYS A 88 -30.50 -15.73 24.33
C LYS A 88 -29.53 -16.55 23.49
N GLU A 89 -29.08 -17.71 23.99
CA GLU A 89 -28.22 -18.61 23.24
C GLU A 89 -28.92 -19.20 22.02
N ASN A 90 -30.22 -19.46 22.14
CA ASN A 90 -31.04 -20.10 21.11
C ASN A 90 -31.71 -19.10 20.15
N LEU A 91 -31.32 -17.82 20.16
CA LEU A 91 -31.85 -16.84 19.21
C LEU A 91 -31.56 -17.28 17.77
N GLY A 92 -32.63 -17.44 16.97
CA GLY A 92 -32.53 -17.85 15.58
C GLY A 92 -31.58 -16.99 14.75
N VAL A 93 -31.58 -15.67 15.00
CA VAL A 93 -30.65 -14.71 14.36
C VAL A 93 -29.19 -15.10 14.58
N ARG A 94 -28.78 -15.43 15.81
CA ARG A 94 -27.39 -15.80 16.12
C ARG A 94 -27.00 -17.13 15.48
N LYS A 95 -27.88 -18.14 15.53
CA LYS A 95 -27.64 -19.43 14.88
C LYS A 95 -27.47 -19.24 13.37
N TRP A 96 -28.41 -18.57 12.73
CA TRP A 96 -28.37 -18.31 11.28
C TRP A 96 -27.10 -17.59 10.87
N LEU A 97 -26.75 -16.52 11.58
CA LEU A 97 -25.53 -15.74 11.34
C LEU A 97 -24.23 -16.53 11.57
N THR A 98 -24.24 -17.46 12.54
CA THR A 98 -23.09 -18.36 12.79
C THR A 98 -22.95 -19.40 11.68
N TYR A 99 -24.05 -20.03 11.26
CA TYR A 99 -24.05 -20.98 10.15
C TYR A 99 -23.69 -20.30 8.81
N LEU A 100 -24.15 -19.06 8.59
CA LEU A 100 -23.74 -18.24 7.45
C LEU A 100 -22.23 -18.03 7.46
N THR A 101 -21.64 -17.72 8.62
CA THR A 101 -20.19 -17.55 8.75
C THR A 101 -19.44 -18.82 8.39
N LEU A 102 -19.88 -19.97 8.94
CA LEU A 102 -19.28 -21.27 8.62
C LEU A 102 -19.39 -21.60 7.12
N PHE A 103 -20.54 -21.33 6.51
CA PHE A 103 -20.76 -21.55 5.08
C PHE A 103 -19.82 -20.69 4.22
N VAL A 104 -19.73 -19.39 4.51
CA VAL A 104 -18.82 -18.46 3.81
C VAL A 104 -17.36 -18.89 3.97
N THR A 105 -16.93 -19.28 5.17
CA THR A 105 -15.56 -19.78 5.38
C THR A 105 -15.29 -21.08 4.63
N GLY A 106 -16.28 -21.97 4.53
CA GLY A 106 -16.15 -23.21 3.74
C GLY A 106 -16.01 -22.93 2.25
N ILE A 107 -16.80 -21.99 1.71
CA ILE A 107 -16.64 -21.54 0.32
C ILE A 107 -15.26 -20.92 0.10
N ALA A 108 -14.82 -20.05 1.01
CA ALA A 108 -13.50 -19.41 0.90
C ALA A 108 -12.37 -20.44 0.85
N MET A 109 -12.41 -21.49 1.69
CA MET A 109 -11.44 -22.59 1.64
C MET A 109 -11.49 -23.35 0.31
N ALA A 110 -12.68 -23.64 -0.21
CA ALA A 110 -12.83 -24.37 -1.47
C ALA A 110 -12.30 -23.56 -2.65
N VAL A 111 -12.64 -22.25 -2.72
CA VAL A 111 -12.14 -21.34 -3.76
C VAL A 111 -10.63 -21.21 -3.70
N ASP A 112 -10.07 -21.06 -2.49
CA ASP A 112 -8.61 -20.95 -2.29
C ASP A 112 -7.88 -22.23 -2.74
N LEU A 113 -8.41 -23.41 -2.39
CA LEU A 113 -7.82 -24.68 -2.82
C LEU A 113 -7.94 -24.90 -4.34
N ILE A 114 -9.06 -24.51 -4.95
CA ILE A 114 -9.23 -24.56 -6.41
C ILE A 114 -8.20 -23.67 -7.09
N TRP A 115 -8.03 -22.44 -6.60
CA TRP A 115 -7.07 -21.49 -7.16
C TRP A 115 -5.63 -22.01 -6.98
N LEU A 116 -5.31 -22.58 -5.82
CA LEU A 116 -4.03 -23.23 -5.52
C LEU A 116 -3.69 -24.33 -6.52
N ILE A 117 -4.64 -25.24 -6.77
CA ILE A 117 -4.47 -26.33 -7.71
C ILE A 117 -4.37 -25.81 -9.15
N ASN A 118 -5.20 -24.83 -9.52
CA ASN A 118 -5.17 -24.26 -10.88
C ASN A 118 -3.80 -23.69 -11.23
N ASN A 119 -3.21 -22.87 -10.35
CA ASN A 119 -1.87 -22.33 -10.58
C ASN A 119 -0.77 -23.39 -10.50
N PHE A 120 -0.95 -24.43 -9.67
CA PHE A 120 -0.04 -25.58 -9.71
C PHE A 120 -0.03 -26.26 -11.07
N LEU A 121 -1.21 -26.50 -11.64
CA LEU A 121 -1.35 -27.13 -12.95
C LEU A 121 -0.86 -26.24 -14.09
N SER A 122 -0.94 -24.92 -13.94
CA SER A 122 -0.35 -23.96 -14.88
C SER A 122 1.19 -23.95 -14.85
N GLY A 123 1.83 -24.61 -13.88
CA GLY A 123 3.30 -24.59 -13.72
C GLY A 123 3.84 -23.32 -13.05
N GLU A 124 2.96 -22.46 -12.55
CA GLU A 124 3.27 -21.15 -11.96
C GLU A 124 3.30 -21.18 -10.41
N ILE A 125 3.76 -22.28 -9.79
CA ILE A 125 3.98 -22.25 -8.33
C ILE A 125 5.15 -21.32 -8.02
N THR A 126 4.80 -20.07 -7.70
CA THR A 126 5.71 -19.16 -7.02
C THR A 126 5.58 -19.36 -5.51
N LEU A 127 6.70 -19.26 -4.79
CA LEU A 127 6.71 -19.31 -3.32
C LEU A 127 5.71 -18.32 -2.71
N ARG A 128 5.60 -17.13 -3.31
CA ARG A 128 4.64 -16.07 -2.97
C ARG A 128 3.20 -16.57 -3.00
N PHE A 129 2.82 -17.21 -4.09
CA PHE A 129 1.47 -17.72 -4.27
C PHE A 129 1.12 -18.80 -3.22
N SER A 130 2.03 -19.74 -2.98
CA SER A 130 1.83 -20.78 -1.96
C SER A 130 1.67 -20.22 -0.55
N LEU A 131 2.45 -19.18 -0.20
CA LEU A 131 2.33 -18.51 1.10
C LEU A 131 1.02 -17.76 1.25
N LYS A 132 0.49 -17.15 0.17
CA LYS A 132 -0.83 -16.50 0.18
C LYS A 132 -1.95 -17.51 0.39
N ALA A 133 -1.97 -18.61 -0.37
CA ALA A 133 -2.96 -19.67 -0.21
C ALA A 133 -2.91 -20.28 1.21
N LEU A 134 -1.71 -20.58 1.71
CA LEU A 134 -1.54 -21.06 3.09
C LEU A 134 -2.10 -20.07 4.12
N SER A 135 -1.93 -18.76 3.90
CA SER A 135 -2.47 -17.73 4.79
C SER A 135 -4.00 -17.73 4.81
N VAL A 136 -4.67 -17.90 3.65
CA VAL A 136 -6.13 -18.00 3.56
C VAL A 136 -6.63 -19.26 4.24
N LEU A 137 -5.99 -20.40 3.98
CA LEU A 137 -6.35 -21.69 4.55
C LEU A 137 -6.23 -21.67 6.08
N VAL A 138 -5.09 -21.22 6.62
CA VAL A 138 -4.87 -21.11 8.08
C VAL A 138 -5.89 -20.16 8.71
N THR A 139 -6.12 -18.99 8.12
CA THR A 139 -7.06 -18.00 8.65
C THR A 139 -8.50 -18.54 8.63
N SER A 140 -8.90 -19.17 7.53
CA SER A 140 -10.22 -19.77 7.40
C SER A 140 -10.42 -20.91 8.40
N LEU A 141 -9.41 -21.76 8.63
CA LEU A 141 -9.48 -22.84 9.61
C LEU A 141 -9.60 -22.31 11.04
N LEU A 142 -8.91 -21.22 11.37
CA LEU A 142 -9.03 -20.57 12.68
C LEU A 142 -10.44 -20.02 12.90
N VAL A 143 -11.02 -19.33 11.92
CA VAL A 143 -12.39 -18.79 12.02
C VAL A 143 -13.41 -19.93 12.10
N PHE A 144 -13.29 -20.93 11.23
CA PHE A 144 -14.16 -22.11 11.23
C PHE A 144 -14.07 -22.86 12.56
N GLY A 145 -12.85 -23.09 13.05
CA GLY A 145 -12.56 -23.70 14.35
C GLY A 145 -13.15 -22.93 15.53
N TYR A 146 -13.07 -21.60 15.51
CA TYR A 146 -13.70 -20.77 16.54
C TYR A 146 -15.23 -20.89 16.54
N TYR A 147 -15.88 -20.86 15.37
CA TYR A 147 -17.34 -20.95 15.31
C TYR A 147 -17.87 -22.37 15.56
N ILE A 148 -17.14 -23.42 15.17
CA ILE A 148 -17.55 -24.80 15.46
C ILE A 148 -17.45 -25.11 16.96
N THR A 149 -16.38 -24.68 17.63
CA THR A 149 -16.24 -24.83 19.09
C THR A 149 -17.31 -24.02 19.83
N LYS A 150 -17.69 -22.86 19.28
CA LYS A 150 -18.82 -22.06 19.77
C LYS A 150 -20.18 -22.74 19.62
N ILE A 151 -20.45 -23.46 18.51
CA ILE A 151 -21.68 -24.25 18.34
C ILE A 151 -21.69 -25.46 19.26
N ARG A 152 -20.54 -26.13 19.42
CA ARG A 152 -20.39 -27.31 20.29
C ARG A 152 -20.54 -26.99 21.78
N GLY A 153 -20.65 -25.72 22.15
CA GLY A 153 -20.73 -25.28 23.55
C GLY A 153 -19.46 -25.59 24.33
N GLU A 154 -18.31 -25.64 23.64
CA GLU A 154 -17.05 -25.94 24.30
C GLU A 154 -16.70 -24.82 25.32
N GLY A 155 -16.15 -25.22 26.47
CA GLY A 155 -16.01 -24.34 27.63
C GLY A 155 -15.08 -23.14 27.43
N PRO A 156 -14.98 -22.25 28.45
CA PRO A 156 -14.27 -20.96 28.36
C PRO A 156 -12.76 -21.07 28.08
N LYS A 157 -12.18 -22.28 28.19
CA LYS A 157 -10.79 -22.56 27.82
C LYS A 157 -10.56 -22.34 26.32
N TYR A 158 -11.45 -22.84 25.47
CA TYR A 158 -11.33 -22.70 24.01
C TYR A 158 -11.58 -21.27 23.57
N GLU A 159 -12.56 -20.57 24.17
CA GLU A 159 -12.78 -19.14 23.93
C GLU A 159 -11.52 -18.31 24.19
N LYS A 160 -10.85 -18.56 25.33
CA LYS A 160 -9.59 -17.89 25.67
C LYS A 160 -8.47 -18.29 24.71
N LEU A 161 -8.35 -19.57 24.35
CA LEU A 161 -7.33 -20.03 23.43
C LEU A 161 -7.41 -19.29 22.09
N PHE A 162 -8.58 -19.28 21.44
CA PHE A 162 -8.80 -18.57 20.17
C PHE A 162 -8.61 -17.05 20.28
N ALA A 163 -8.99 -16.46 21.42
CA ALA A 163 -8.75 -15.04 21.69
C ALA A 163 -7.25 -14.72 21.77
N TRP A 164 -6.45 -15.49 22.52
CA TRP A 164 -5.02 -15.23 22.66
C TRP A 164 -4.24 -15.54 21.37
N THR A 165 -4.60 -16.59 20.64
CA THR A 165 -3.97 -16.88 19.34
C THR A 165 -4.28 -15.80 18.30
N SER A 166 -5.52 -15.34 18.19
CA SER A 166 -5.88 -14.26 17.26
C SER A 166 -5.21 -12.93 17.61
N VAL A 167 -5.15 -12.55 18.90
CA VAL A 167 -4.42 -11.34 19.34
C VAL A 167 -2.94 -11.43 18.96
N THR A 168 -2.31 -12.58 19.21
CA THR A 168 -0.89 -12.79 18.90
C THR A 168 -0.63 -12.72 17.40
N LEU A 169 -1.48 -13.35 16.58
CA LEU A 169 -1.37 -13.31 15.12
C LEU A 169 -1.53 -11.88 14.58
N VAL A 170 -2.53 -11.13 15.06
CA VAL A 170 -2.75 -9.75 14.62
C VAL A 170 -1.58 -8.83 14.99
N ILE A 171 -1.08 -8.93 16.23
CA ILE A 171 0.10 -8.15 16.65
C ILE A 171 1.32 -8.53 15.80
N ALA A 172 1.57 -9.83 15.59
CA ALA A 172 2.68 -10.30 14.77
C ALA A 172 2.60 -9.78 13.32
N ALA A 173 1.42 -9.84 12.69
CA ALA A 173 1.22 -9.33 11.33
C ALA A 173 1.41 -7.81 11.24
N ILE A 174 0.92 -7.04 12.22
CA ILE A 174 1.13 -5.58 12.26
C ILE A 174 2.61 -5.25 12.45
N SER A 175 3.29 -5.91 13.41
CA SER A 175 4.72 -5.72 13.65
C SER A 175 5.56 -6.08 12.42
N PHE A 176 5.23 -7.19 11.75
CA PHE A 176 5.89 -7.61 10.53
C PHE A 176 5.64 -6.64 9.37
N GLY A 177 4.40 -6.16 9.21
CA GLY A 177 4.07 -5.13 8.23
C GLY A 177 4.87 -3.84 8.43
N PHE A 178 5.00 -3.36 9.68
CA PHE A 178 5.83 -2.19 9.99
C PHE A 178 7.33 -2.42 9.78
N TYR A 179 7.81 -3.63 10.06
CA TYR A 179 9.20 -3.99 9.78
C TYR A 179 9.54 -3.86 8.29
N VAL A 180 8.61 -4.25 7.41
CA VAL A 180 8.81 -4.22 5.96
C VAL A 180 8.53 -2.85 5.35
N MET A 181 7.43 -2.19 5.74
CA MET A 181 7.03 -0.90 5.15
C MET A 181 7.80 0.29 5.73
N GLY A 182 8.45 0.12 6.87
CA GLY A 182 8.98 1.21 7.69
C GLY A 182 7.91 1.87 8.57
N SER A 183 8.35 2.79 9.44
CA SER A 183 7.44 3.53 10.32
C SER A 183 6.69 4.64 9.57
N PRO A 184 5.56 5.16 10.10
CA PRO A 184 4.88 6.32 9.53
C PRO A 184 5.80 7.55 9.39
N PHE A 185 6.80 7.69 10.27
CA PHE A 185 7.81 8.75 10.16
C PHE A 185 8.69 8.57 8.92
N THR A 186 9.13 7.34 8.63
CA THR A 186 9.91 7.08 7.41
C THR A 186 9.10 7.31 6.13
N GLN A 187 7.80 7.03 6.15
CA GLN A 187 6.91 7.30 5.00
C GLN A 187 6.73 8.80 4.76
N ARG A 188 6.64 9.61 5.83
CA ARG A 188 6.64 11.07 5.69
C ARG A 188 7.93 11.57 5.07
N LEU A 189 9.09 11.10 5.53
CA LEU A 189 10.38 11.48 4.96
C LEU A 189 10.50 11.07 3.49
N ARG A 190 9.99 9.89 3.12
CA ARG A 190 9.90 9.44 1.73
C ARG A 190 9.09 10.39 0.86
N ASN A 191 7.90 10.80 1.31
CA ASN A 191 7.05 11.71 0.54
C ASN A 191 7.71 13.10 0.36
N ILE A 192 8.44 13.57 1.38
CA ILE A 192 9.22 14.81 1.30
C ILE A 192 10.32 14.65 0.23
N ASP A 193 11.07 13.55 0.27
CA ASP A 193 12.13 13.29 -0.71
C ASP A 193 11.58 13.09 -2.14
N GLU A 194 10.42 12.42 -2.30
CA GLU A 194 9.71 12.29 -3.58
C GLU A 194 9.28 13.66 -4.13
N LYS A 195 8.85 14.58 -3.25
CA LYS A 195 8.55 15.95 -3.65
C LYS A 195 9.80 16.68 -4.13
N LYS A 196 10.95 16.50 -3.45
CA LYS A 196 12.24 17.04 -3.90
C LYS A 196 12.62 16.51 -5.28
N ILE A 197 12.44 15.21 -5.53
CA ILE A 197 12.68 14.61 -6.86
C ILE A 197 11.79 15.25 -7.92
N GLN A 198 10.49 15.40 -7.67
CA GLN A 198 9.56 16.05 -8.60
C GLN A 198 9.96 17.49 -8.92
N ASP A 199 10.39 18.24 -7.90
CA ASP A 199 10.87 19.62 -8.06
C ASP A 199 12.15 19.65 -8.91
N LEU A 200 13.13 18.78 -8.63
CA LEU A 200 14.36 18.69 -9.41
C LEU A 200 14.11 18.25 -10.86
N GLN A 201 13.16 17.34 -11.09
CA GLN A 201 12.73 16.96 -12.45
C GLN A 201 12.10 18.13 -13.20
N SER A 202 11.27 18.92 -12.50
CA SER A 202 10.67 20.14 -13.06
C SER A 202 11.73 21.18 -13.41
N VAL A 203 12.68 21.43 -12.51
CA VAL A 203 13.82 22.34 -12.74
C VAL A 203 14.67 21.85 -13.90
N GLN A 204 15.00 20.56 -13.96
CA GLN A 204 15.74 19.97 -15.06
C GLN A 204 15.05 20.21 -16.41
N SER A 205 13.73 19.98 -16.48
CA SER A 205 12.94 20.22 -17.70
C SER A 205 13.04 21.69 -18.15
N GLN A 206 12.96 22.65 -17.22
CA GLN A 206 13.10 24.06 -17.57
C GLN A 206 14.52 24.46 -17.97
N ILE A 207 15.55 23.88 -17.38
CA ILE A 207 16.94 24.08 -17.82
C ILE A 207 17.10 23.62 -19.27
N VAL A 208 16.55 22.45 -19.61
CA VAL A 208 16.58 21.92 -20.98
C VAL A 208 15.84 22.86 -21.94
N ASN A 209 14.63 23.31 -21.58
CA ASN A 209 13.86 24.26 -22.40
C ASN A 209 14.61 25.59 -22.61
N TYR A 210 15.20 26.13 -21.53
CA TYR A 210 16.00 27.36 -21.58
C TYR A 210 17.18 27.21 -22.53
N TRP A 211 17.93 26.11 -22.38
CA TRP A 211 19.08 25.80 -23.24
C TRP A 211 18.66 25.60 -24.70
N GLN A 212 17.54 24.92 -24.96
CA GLN A 212 17.03 24.74 -26.33
C GLN A 212 16.67 26.06 -27.02
N GLN A 213 16.23 27.08 -26.26
CA GLN A 213 15.83 28.37 -26.81
C GLN A 213 16.98 29.37 -26.90
N LYS A 214 17.93 29.32 -25.97
CA LYS A 214 19.01 30.31 -25.84
C LYS A 214 20.40 29.77 -26.19
N GLU A 215 20.54 28.47 -26.34
CA GLU A 215 21.79 27.74 -26.66
C GLU A 215 22.91 27.83 -25.61
N PHE A 216 22.65 28.43 -24.44
CA PHE A 216 23.52 28.43 -23.27
C PHE A 216 22.74 28.08 -21.99
N LEU A 217 23.44 27.57 -20.98
CA LEU A 217 22.85 27.22 -19.68
C LEU A 217 22.54 28.48 -18.87
N PRO A 218 21.46 28.50 -18.05
CA PRO A 218 21.16 29.64 -17.18
C PRO A 218 22.30 29.87 -16.18
N GLU A 219 22.62 31.13 -15.85
CA GLU A 219 23.69 31.43 -14.88
C GLU A 219 23.29 31.03 -13.47
N ASN A 220 22.00 31.18 -13.16
CA ASN A 220 21.40 30.81 -11.89
C ASN A 220 19.97 30.29 -12.09
N LEU A 221 19.42 29.59 -11.10
CA LEU A 221 18.07 29.03 -11.23
C LEU A 221 16.98 30.10 -11.39
N GLN A 222 17.17 31.31 -10.85
CA GLN A 222 16.15 32.36 -10.94
C GLN A 222 15.93 32.85 -12.38
N ASP A 223 16.91 32.65 -13.27
CA ASP A 223 16.78 32.93 -14.71
C ASP A 223 15.70 32.07 -15.39
N LEU A 224 15.29 30.97 -14.73
CA LEU A 224 14.22 30.10 -15.20
C LEU A 224 12.82 30.64 -14.86
N ASN A 225 12.71 31.62 -13.95
CA ASN A 225 11.40 32.17 -13.60
C ASN A 225 10.79 32.89 -14.80
N ASP A 226 9.57 32.52 -15.13
CA ASP A 226 8.86 33.10 -16.26
C ASP A 226 7.43 33.49 -15.84
N PRO A 227 7.16 34.79 -15.67
CA PRO A 227 5.82 35.28 -15.34
C PRO A 227 4.77 34.96 -16.41
N ILE A 228 5.16 34.72 -17.67
CA ILE A 228 4.24 34.47 -18.78
C ILE A 228 3.74 33.02 -18.75
N SER A 229 4.64 32.04 -18.60
CA SER A 229 4.25 30.64 -18.39
C SER A 229 3.79 30.35 -16.95
N GLY A 230 4.05 31.26 -16.01
CA GLY A 230 3.75 31.10 -14.59
C GLY A 230 4.72 30.17 -13.87
N TYR A 231 5.85 29.84 -14.49
CA TYR A 231 6.86 29.00 -13.85
C TYR A 231 7.67 29.78 -12.83
N VAL A 232 7.71 29.26 -11.60
CA VAL A 232 8.58 29.74 -10.53
C VAL A 232 9.37 28.56 -10.02
N VAL A 233 10.67 28.76 -9.84
CA VAL A 233 11.57 27.71 -9.34
C VAL A 233 11.09 27.25 -7.97
N PRO A 234 10.78 25.94 -7.81
CA PRO A 234 10.34 25.41 -6.53
C PRO A 234 11.49 25.45 -5.50
N LYS A 235 11.11 25.56 -4.22
CA LYS A 235 12.04 25.48 -3.09
C LYS A 235 11.83 24.16 -2.36
N ASP A 236 12.89 23.66 -1.70
CA ASP A 236 12.79 22.50 -0.83
C ASP A 236 11.78 22.80 0.30
N THR A 237 10.63 22.12 0.26
CA THR A 237 9.51 22.38 1.19
C THR A 237 9.86 22.01 2.64
N ASP A 238 10.89 21.18 2.86
CA ASP A 238 11.32 20.73 4.18
C ASP A 238 12.06 21.83 4.94
N LYS A 239 13.05 22.45 4.28
CA LYS A 239 13.94 23.45 4.88
C LYS A 239 13.71 24.87 4.37
N ASN A 240 12.80 25.04 3.41
CA ASN A 240 12.54 26.29 2.68
C ASN A 240 13.83 26.91 2.10
N VAL A 241 14.68 26.06 1.55
CA VAL A 241 15.95 26.43 0.92
C VAL A 241 15.88 26.24 -0.60
N ASP A 242 16.61 27.06 -1.33
CA ASP A 242 16.74 26.90 -2.77
C ASP A 242 17.57 25.66 -3.11
N TYR A 243 17.23 24.98 -4.20
CA TYR A 243 18.04 23.87 -4.70
C TYR A 243 19.40 24.37 -5.20
N VAL A 244 20.43 23.54 -5.06
CA VAL A 244 21.78 23.91 -5.50
C VAL A 244 21.97 23.53 -6.96
N TYR A 245 22.39 24.50 -7.76
CA TYR A 245 22.70 24.33 -9.18
C TYR A 245 24.16 24.72 -9.44
N LYS A 246 24.87 23.90 -10.22
CA LYS A 246 26.26 24.20 -10.62
C LYS A 246 26.45 23.88 -12.10
N ILE A 247 27.08 24.80 -12.82
CA ILE A 247 27.50 24.58 -14.21
C ILE A 247 28.83 23.82 -14.19
N MET A 248 28.89 22.69 -14.90
CA MET A 248 30.09 21.84 -14.99
C MET A 248 30.78 21.93 -16.35
N GLY A 249 30.11 22.52 -17.34
CA GLY A 249 30.59 22.66 -18.72
C GLY A 249 29.54 23.33 -19.60
N MET A 250 29.75 23.36 -20.91
CA MET A 250 28.86 24.06 -21.86
C MET A 250 27.45 23.46 -21.93
N THR A 251 27.31 22.15 -21.71
CA THR A 251 26.03 21.43 -21.73
C THR A 251 25.84 20.53 -20.50
N SER A 252 26.72 20.64 -19.51
CA SER A 252 26.71 19.80 -18.30
C SER A 252 26.48 20.63 -17.05
N PHE A 253 25.64 20.10 -16.16
CA PHE A 253 25.26 20.75 -14.92
C PHE A 253 24.97 19.75 -13.81
N GLN A 254 24.97 20.22 -12.57
CA GLN A 254 24.60 19.48 -11.37
C GLN A 254 23.38 20.10 -10.72
N LEU A 255 22.49 19.23 -10.23
CA LEU A 255 21.37 19.58 -9.35
C LEU A 255 21.52 18.83 -8.03
N CYS A 256 21.58 19.54 -6.92
CA CYS A 256 21.73 18.94 -5.61
C CYS A 256 20.56 19.25 -4.69
N ALA A 257 20.24 18.27 -3.85
CA ALA A 257 19.31 18.41 -2.74
C ALA A 257 19.82 17.61 -1.53
N ASN A 258 19.24 17.89 -0.37
CA ASN A 258 19.52 17.14 0.86
C ASN A 258 18.36 16.19 1.14
N PHE A 259 18.61 14.88 1.01
CA PHE A 259 17.61 13.84 1.15
C PHE A 259 17.59 13.25 2.55
N ASN A 260 16.41 12.92 3.04
CA ASN A 260 16.22 12.41 4.39
C ASN A 260 16.51 10.92 4.49
N ILE A 261 16.18 10.14 3.45
CA ILE A 261 16.37 8.70 3.41
C ILE A 261 17.06 8.24 2.13
N THR A 262 17.71 7.08 2.19
CA THR A 262 18.26 6.43 1.00
C THR A 262 17.13 5.86 0.14
N ASN A 263 17.19 6.11 -1.17
CA ASN A 263 16.37 5.47 -2.18
C ASN A 263 17.26 4.80 -3.22
N GLU A 264 17.65 3.56 -2.93
CA GLU A 264 18.30 2.71 -3.93
C GLU A 264 17.23 2.07 -4.82
N TYR A 265 17.33 2.28 -6.13
CA TYR A 265 16.54 1.59 -7.16
C TYR A 265 16.91 0.10 -7.29
N LYS A 266 17.29 -0.58 -6.19
CA LYS A 266 17.82 -1.95 -6.24
C LYS A 266 16.80 -3.00 -6.68
N ASN A 267 15.50 -2.71 -6.64
CA ASN A 267 14.44 -3.62 -7.11
C ASN A 267 13.18 -2.88 -7.59
N ARG A 268 13.29 -1.59 -7.96
CA ARG A 268 12.15 -0.85 -8.49
C ARG A 268 12.28 -0.84 -10.00
N GLN A 269 11.45 -1.63 -10.69
CA GLN A 269 11.15 -1.35 -12.10
C GLN A 269 10.87 0.15 -12.21
N PRO A 270 11.58 0.88 -13.09
CA PRO A 270 11.35 2.31 -13.23
C PRO A 270 9.87 2.52 -13.47
N THR A 271 9.23 3.32 -12.61
CA THR A 271 7.96 3.96 -12.97
C THR A 271 8.14 4.46 -14.41
N PRO A 272 7.25 4.11 -15.35
CA PRO A 272 7.28 4.73 -16.66
C PRO A 272 6.92 6.20 -16.45
N THR A 273 7.92 7.01 -16.10
CA THR A 273 7.97 8.40 -16.55
C THR A 273 7.75 8.32 -18.05
N ALA A 274 6.76 9.06 -18.55
CA ALA A 274 6.32 9.05 -19.93
C ALA A 274 7.47 8.66 -20.87
N TYR A 275 7.35 7.48 -21.47
CA TYR A 275 8.35 6.93 -22.38
C TYR A 275 8.56 7.94 -23.51
N TYR A 276 9.63 8.72 -23.41
CA TYR A 276 10.16 9.48 -24.52
C TYR A 276 11.09 8.54 -25.29
N PRO A 277 10.77 8.15 -26.53
CA PRO A 277 11.60 7.21 -27.27
C PRO A 277 12.95 7.89 -27.60
N GLY A 278 14.04 7.42 -26.97
CA GLY A 278 15.40 7.80 -27.35
C GLY A 278 16.42 7.97 -26.22
N THR A 279 16.03 8.01 -24.95
CA THR A 279 16.99 8.20 -23.86
C THR A 279 17.65 6.89 -23.43
N SER A 280 18.97 6.81 -23.57
CA SER A 280 19.75 5.72 -23.00
C SER A 280 19.67 5.78 -21.47
N ALA A 281 19.18 4.71 -20.86
CA ALA A 281 18.83 4.52 -19.44
C ALA A 281 19.93 4.79 -18.37
N LYS A 282 21.06 5.41 -18.71
CA LYS A 282 22.17 5.63 -17.76
C LYS A 282 22.01 6.87 -16.86
N ASN A 283 21.22 7.88 -17.25
CA ASN A 283 21.16 9.17 -16.53
C ASN A 283 19.81 9.47 -15.84
N GLU A 284 18.82 8.57 -15.91
CA GLU A 284 17.45 8.85 -15.45
C GLU A 284 17.12 8.32 -14.05
N THR A 285 18.07 7.65 -13.39
CA THR A 285 17.81 7.16 -12.04
C THR A 285 17.93 8.32 -11.04
N TRP A 286 16.79 8.75 -10.48
CA TRP A 286 16.75 9.64 -9.32
C TRP A 286 17.05 8.88 -8.01
N ALA A 287 17.99 7.93 -8.08
CA ALA A 287 18.47 7.17 -6.94
C ALA A 287 19.46 8.04 -6.14
N HIS A 288 19.35 8.03 -4.82
CA HIS A 288 20.21 8.84 -3.97
C HIS A 288 20.43 8.16 -2.60
N PRO A 289 21.59 8.39 -1.96
CA PRO A 289 21.78 8.11 -0.54
C PRO A 289 20.98 9.11 0.31
N ALA A 290 20.89 8.84 1.62
CA ALA A 290 20.52 9.86 2.59
C ALA A 290 21.63 10.92 2.69
N GLY A 291 21.25 12.17 2.93
CA GLY A 291 22.14 13.32 3.01
C GLY A 291 22.19 14.12 1.71
N GLU A 292 23.22 14.96 1.59
CA GLU A 292 23.43 15.77 0.40
C GLU A 292 23.87 14.91 -0.78
N TYR A 293 23.16 15.02 -1.89
CA TYR A 293 23.47 14.32 -3.11
C TYR A 293 23.23 15.21 -4.33
N CYS A 294 24.14 15.13 -5.29
CA CYS A 294 24.11 15.87 -6.54
C CYS A 294 23.92 14.92 -7.71
N PHE A 295 23.01 15.27 -8.60
CA PHE A 295 22.77 14.56 -9.85
C PHE A 295 23.50 15.25 -10.99
N ASP A 296 24.44 14.54 -11.61
CA ASP A 296 25.08 14.97 -12.85
C ASP A 296 24.13 14.83 -14.03
N ARG A 297 24.01 15.90 -14.82
CA ARG A 297 23.19 15.95 -16.04
C ARG A 297 24.00 16.52 -17.19
N THR A 298 23.76 16.00 -18.38
CA THR A 298 24.38 16.47 -19.62
C THR A 298 23.31 16.50 -20.69
N ILE A 299 23.12 17.66 -21.30
CA ILE A 299 22.19 17.84 -22.42
C ILE A 299 22.88 17.32 -23.67
N ASP A 300 22.21 16.42 -24.39
CA ASP A 300 22.63 15.97 -25.71
C ASP A 300 22.01 16.88 -26.79
N PRO A 301 22.81 17.72 -27.48
CA PRO A 301 22.31 18.64 -28.51
C PRO A 301 21.64 17.94 -29.70
N ALA A 302 21.98 16.67 -29.97
CA ALA A 302 21.37 15.92 -31.07
C ALA A 302 19.94 15.47 -30.71
N LEU A 303 19.71 15.15 -29.43
CA LEU A 303 18.41 14.74 -28.93
C LEU A 303 17.50 15.94 -28.63
N TYR A 304 18.08 17.08 -28.25
CA TYR A 304 17.37 18.30 -27.89
C TYR A 304 17.75 19.47 -28.83
N PRO A 305 17.46 19.42 -30.14
CA PRO A 305 17.82 20.52 -31.05
C PRO A 305 17.03 21.80 -30.75
N HIS A 306 17.56 22.95 -31.19
CA HIS A 306 16.85 24.23 -31.14
C HIS A 306 15.52 24.13 -31.93
N PRO A 307 14.37 24.63 -31.40
CA PRO A 307 13.05 24.42 -32.01
C PRO A 307 12.90 24.92 -33.45
N LEU A 308 13.64 25.98 -33.82
CA LEU A 308 13.62 26.57 -35.16
C LEU A 308 14.71 26.04 -36.10
N LYS A 309 15.51 25.05 -35.67
CA LYS A 309 16.60 24.50 -36.48
C LYS A 309 16.02 23.81 -37.72
N GLY A 310 16.18 24.43 -38.89
CA GLY A 310 15.68 23.94 -40.17
C GLY A 310 14.30 24.48 -40.60
N VAL A 311 13.68 25.38 -39.82
CA VAL A 311 12.41 26.03 -40.19
C VAL A 311 12.71 27.26 -41.05
N LYS A 312 12.26 27.27 -42.32
CA LYS A 312 12.24 28.49 -43.15
C LYS A 312 11.00 29.29 -42.77
N LEU A 313 11.18 30.46 -42.15
CA LEU A 313 10.10 31.40 -41.91
C LEU A 313 9.75 32.09 -43.24
N GLU A 314 8.68 31.65 -43.89
CA GLU A 314 8.10 32.42 -45.00
C GLU A 314 7.36 33.64 -44.44
N PRO A 315 7.55 34.84 -45.01
CA PRO A 315 6.86 36.03 -44.53
C PRO A 315 5.35 35.89 -44.72
N PHE A 316 4.57 36.23 -43.69
CA PHE A 316 3.12 36.38 -43.80
C PHE A 316 2.81 37.47 -44.86
N GLN A 317 2.10 37.09 -45.93
CA GLN A 317 1.53 38.01 -46.91
C GLN A 317 0.24 38.64 -46.37
#